data_AF-A0A8X6YK62-F1
#
_entry.id   AF-A0A8X6YK62-F1
#
_cell.length_a   1.000
_cell.length_b   1.000
_cell.length_c   1.000
_cell.angle_alpha   90.00
_cell.angle_beta   90.00
_cell.angle_gamma   90.00
#
_symmetry.space_group_name_H-M   'P 1'
#
loop_
_entity.id
_entity.type
_entity.pdbx_description
1 polymer ?
#
loop_
_entity_poly.entity_id
_entity_poly.type
_entity_poly.pdbx_seq_one_letter_code
_entity_poly.pdbx_strand_id
1 'polypeptide(L)'
;MLNSSLTSIENHRNNFANIKEEAIGLAKKWGITPEFEKKRHRKVRQFFDDFNADEKLQDRERLFEVDVFKANVDVLTTQLKNRLEITMRPKKHPYRNSRSKSQRLRKAKEIIKDLLSKTQNAETQLLGVPGSSSREMKLLK
;
A
#
# COMPACT_ATOMS: atom_id res chain seq x y z
N MET A 1 -20.31 4.91 11.70
CA MET A 1 -19.52 4.81 12.95
C MET A 1 -18.03 5.08 12.75
N LEU A 2 -17.33 4.46 11.78
CA LEU A 2 -15.90 4.73 11.59
C LEU A 2 -15.60 6.18 11.12
N ASN A 3 -16.42 6.72 10.20
CA ASN A 3 -16.25 8.11 9.74
C ASN A 3 -16.44 9.13 10.87
N SER A 4 -17.42 8.91 11.75
CA SER A 4 -17.64 9.79 12.91
C SER A 4 -16.48 9.73 13.91
N SER A 5 -15.90 8.55 14.13
CA SER A 5 -14.71 8.40 14.97
C SER A 5 -13.48 9.08 14.36
N LEU A 6 -13.30 9.00 13.03
CA LEU A 6 -12.23 9.68 12.32
C LEU A 6 -12.32 11.20 12.53
N THR A 7 -13.49 11.78 12.31
CA THR A 7 -13.71 13.22 12.49
C THR A 7 -13.46 13.65 13.94
N SER A 8 -13.89 12.85 14.92
CA SER A 8 -13.63 13.13 16.34
C SER A 8 -12.12 13.16 16.66
N ILE A 9 -11.36 12.19 16.15
CA ILE A 9 -9.91 12.13 16.38
C ILE A 9 -9.18 13.30 15.68
N GLU A 10 -9.60 13.66 14.46
CA GLU A 10 -9.06 14.81 13.75
C GLU A 10 -9.33 16.12 14.51
N ASN A 11 -10.51 16.26 15.11
CA ASN A 11 -10.84 17.41 15.95
C ASN A 11 -9.98 17.50 17.20
N HIS A 12 -9.64 16.35 17.82
CA HIS A 12 -8.76 16.31 18.99
C HIS A 12 -7.35 16.83 18.70
N ARG A 13 -6.86 16.67 17.46
CA ARG A 13 -5.53 17.12 17.05
C ARG A 13 -5.26 18.60 17.34
N ASN A 14 -6.29 19.43 17.14
CA ASN A 14 -6.20 20.88 17.35
C ASN A 14 -6.68 21.33 18.74
N ASN A 15 -7.26 20.41 19.52
CA ASN A 15 -7.89 20.72 20.80
C ASN A 15 -7.08 20.20 22.00
N PHE A 16 -5.76 20.29 21.91
CA PHE A 16 -4.85 19.79 22.95
C PHE A 16 -5.10 20.42 24.32
N ALA A 17 -5.36 21.73 24.36
CA ALA A 17 -5.56 22.47 25.62
C ALA A 17 -6.74 21.92 26.44
N ASN A 18 -7.90 21.70 25.80
CA ASN A 18 -9.08 21.19 26.48
C ASN A 18 -8.87 19.75 26.95
N ILE A 19 -8.26 18.91 26.12
CA ILE A 19 -7.97 17.51 26.46
C ILE A 19 -6.99 17.42 27.63
N LYS A 20 -5.98 18.29 27.65
CA LYS A 20 -5.05 18.41 28.76
C LYS A 20 -5.78 18.81 30.06
N GLU A 21 -6.69 19.78 30.00
CA GLU A 21 -7.45 20.21 31.18
C GLU A 21 -8.34 19.09 31.73
N GLU A 22 -9.02 18.33 30.85
CA GLU A 22 -9.80 17.15 31.23
C GLU A 22 -8.92 16.07 31.88
N ALA A 23 -7.76 15.80 31.29
CA ALA A 23 -6.79 14.82 31.83
C ALA A 23 -6.24 15.26 33.19
N ILE A 24 -5.97 16.56 33.38
CA ILE A 24 -5.57 17.14 34.67
C ILE A 24 -6.68 16.96 35.70
N GLY A 25 -7.93 17.21 35.32
CA GLY A 25 -9.09 17.01 36.19
C GLY A 25 -9.24 15.56 36.64
N LEU A 26 -9.04 14.61 35.73
CA LEU A 26 -9.05 13.17 36.03
C LEU A 26 -7.88 12.76 36.94
N ALA A 27 -6.67 13.20 36.65
CA ALA A 27 -5.50 12.93 37.48
C ALA A 27 -5.70 13.43 38.91
N LYS A 28 -6.22 14.66 39.08
CA LYS A 28 -6.56 15.21 40.39
C LYS A 28 -7.61 14.38 41.13
N LYS A 29 -8.65 13.91 40.44
CA LYS A 29 -9.66 13.01 41.03
C LYS A 29 -9.05 11.70 41.53
N TRP A 30 -7.98 11.22 40.89
CA TRP A 30 -7.26 10.01 41.29
C TRP A 30 -6.12 10.28 42.27
N GLY A 31 -5.95 11.52 42.76
CA GLY A 31 -4.88 11.88 43.69
C GLY A 31 -3.49 11.93 43.05
N ILE A 32 -3.40 12.00 41.72
CA ILE A 32 -2.14 12.08 40.97
C ILE A 32 -1.81 13.55 40.72
N THR A 33 -0.56 13.95 40.99
CA THR A 33 -0.06 15.30 40.69
C THR A 33 0.23 15.45 39.18
N PRO A 34 -0.52 16.28 38.44
CA PRO A 34 -0.39 16.36 36.99
C PRO A 34 0.54 17.52 36.59
N GLU A 35 1.78 17.47 37.04
CA GLU A 35 2.80 18.47 36.72
C GLU A 35 3.93 17.87 35.89
N PHE A 36 4.37 18.60 34.86
CA PHE A 36 5.61 18.27 34.20
C PHE A 36 6.77 18.57 35.16
N GLU A 37 7.67 17.60 35.32
CA GLU A 37 8.88 17.77 36.12
C GLU A 37 9.65 19.02 35.70
N LYS A 38 9.99 19.89 36.66
CA LYS A 38 10.79 21.10 36.42
C LYS A 38 12.28 20.80 36.68
N LYS A 39 12.91 19.99 35.84
CA LYS A 39 14.38 19.75 35.96
C LYS A 39 15.12 20.86 35.24
N ARG A 40 15.96 21.61 35.97
CA ARG A 40 16.90 22.58 35.38
C ARG A 40 17.81 21.86 34.38
N HIS A 41 17.82 22.31 33.14
CA HIS A 41 18.79 21.83 32.16
C HIS A 41 20.17 22.40 32.49
N ARG A 42 21.17 21.52 32.56
CA ARG A 42 22.56 21.93 32.78
C ARG A 42 23.00 22.74 31.56
N LYS A 43 23.33 24.01 31.79
CA LYS A 43 23.91 24.88 30.76
C LYS A 43 25.34 24.41 30.51
N VAL A 44 25.53 23.57 29.51
CA VAL A 44 26.87 23.18 29.03
C VAL A 44 27.35 24.30 28.09
N ARG A 45 28.60 24.72 28.21
CA ARG A 45 29.19 25.66 27.24
C ARG A 45 29.23 24.96 25.88
N GLN A 46 28.41 25.41 24.94
CA GLN A 46 28.53 25.03 23.54
C GLN A 46 29.74 25.76 22.97
N PHE A 47 30.68 25.01 22.39
CA PHE A 47 31.73 25.58 21.58
C PHE A 47 31.12 26.06 20.26
N PHE A 48 31.57 27.22 19.80
CA PHE A 48 30.86 28.07 18.85
C PHE A 48 30.87 27.59 17.38
N ASP A 49 31.34 26.39 17.10
CA ASP A 49 31.56 25.90 15.72
C ASP A 49 30.56 24.85 15.22
N ASP A 50 29.76 24.26 16.11
CA ASP A 50 28.70 23.34 15.69
C ASP A 50 27.38 24.09 15.56
N PHE A 51 26.90 24.22 14.32
CA PHE A 51 25.57 24.72 13.96
C PHE A 51 24.53 24.22 14.98
N ASN A 52 23.95 25.15 15.73
CA ASN A 52 22.97 24.88 16.78
C ASN A 52 21.64 24.48 16.13
N ALA A 53 21.56 23.26 15.59
CA ALA A 53 20.40 22.77 14.84
C ALA A 53 19.26 22.29 15.75
N ASP A 54 19.54 21.99 17.01
CA ASP A 54 18.58 21.39 17.94
C ASP A 54 18.52 22.17 19.26
N GLU A 55 18.10 23.44 19.22
CA GLU A 55 17.53 24.06 20.43
C GLU A 55 16.20 23.35 20.72
N LYS A 56 16.28 22.16 21.33
CA LYS A 56 15.13 21.40 21.79
C LYS A 56 14.29 22.33 22.64
N LEU A 57 12.99 22.40 22.35
CA LEU A 57 12.05 23.21 23.11
C LEU A 57 12.26 22.95 24.60
N GLN A 58 12.67 23.99 25.32
CA GLN A 58 12.87 23.90 26.78
C GLN A 58 11.53 23.66 27.50
N ASP A 59 10.42 23.94 26.82
CA ASP A 59 9.08 23.68 27.31
C ASP A 59 8.69 22.20 27.10
N ARG A 60 8.67 21.46 28.21
CA ARG A 60 8.28 20.05 28.25
C ARG A 60 6.83 19.82 27.84
N GLU A 61 5.97 20.79 28.09
CA GLU A 61 4.57 20.69 27.71
C GLU A 61 4.44 20.70 26.19
N ARG A 62 5.09 21.67 25.54
CA ARG A 62 5.08 21.77 24.09
C ARG A 62 5.80 20.61 23.40
N LEU A 63 6.86 20.08 24.04
CA LEU A 63 7.50 18.84 23.60
C LEU A 63 6.52 17.66 23.63
N PHE A 64 5.79 17.49 24.74
CA PHE A 64 4.77 16.44 24.84
C PHE A 64 3.65 16.63 23.81
N GLU A 65 3.18 17.87 23.61
CA GLU A 65 2.15 18.18 22.62
C GLU A 65 2.56 17.74 21.21
N VAL A 66 3.78 18.07 20.79
CA VAL A 66 4.25 17.83 19.42
C VAL A 66 4.71 16.38 19.24
N ASP A 67 5.63 15.92 20.07
CA ASP A 67 6.34 14.66 19.85
C ASP A 67 5.52 13.44 20.26
N VAL A 68 4.62 13.62 21.23
CA VAL A 68 3.81 12.52 21.76
C VAL A 68 2.37 12.66 21.31
N PHE A 69 1.69 13.73 21.69
CA PHE A 69 0.25 13.83 21.47
C PHE A 69 -0.11 13.90 19.97
N LYS A 70 0.43 14.88 19.24
CA LYS A 70 0.15 15.05 17.80
C LYS A 70 0.62 13.84 17.00
N ALA A 71 1.80 13.31 17.29
CA ALA A 71 2.32 12.11 16.65
C ALA A 71 1.37 10.90 16.80
N ASN A 72 0.87 10.64 18.01
CA ASN A 72 -0.07 9.55 18.25
C ASN A 72 -1.42 9.76 17.54
N VAL A 73 -1.95 10.99 17.55
CA VAL A 73 -3.19 11.33 16.84
C VAL A 73 -3.02 11.13 15.33
N ASP A 74 -1.87 11.50 14.76
CA ASP A 74 -1.56 11.33 13.34
C ASP A 74 -1.44 9.85 12.95
N VAL A 75 -0.80 9.03 13.78
CA VAL A 75 -0.72 7.57 13.60
C VAL A 75 -2.12 6.95 13.62
N LEU A 76 -2.95 7.28 14.61
CA LEU A 76 -4.31 6.76 14.73
C LEU A 76 -5.18 7.15 13.52
N THR A 77 -5.09 8.41 13.12
CA THR A 77 -5.80 8.94 11.94
C THR A 77 -5.40 8.18 10.68
N THR A 78 -4.09 7.93 10.50
CA THR A 78 -3.55 7.20 9.34
C THR A 78 -4.02 5.76 9.32
N GLN A 79 -3.98 5.06 10.47
CA GLN A 79 -4.45 3.69 10.59
C GLN A 79 -5.95 3.56 10.26
N LEU A 80 -6.78 4.49 10.74
CA LEU A 80 -8.21 4.50 10.45
C LEU A 80 -8.50 4.76 8.97
N LYS A 81 -7.82 5.73 8.35
CA LYS A 81 -7.93 6.01 6.91
C LYS A 81 -7.56 4.78 6.07
N ASN A 82 -6.44 4.13 6.38
CA ASN A 82 -6.00 2.93 5.69
C ASN A 82 -7.03 1.79 5.81
N ARG A 83 -7.60 1.58 7.01
CA ARG A 83 -8.61 0.52 7.22
C ARG A 83 -9.89 0.79 6.45
N LEU A 84 -10.35 2.05 6.41
CA LEU A 84 -11.50 2.46 5.62
C LEU A 84 -11.25 2.21 4.13
N GLU A 85 -10.08 2.60 3.64
CA GLU A 85 -9.72 2.41 2.24
C GLU A 85 -9.69 0.93 1.85
N ILE A 86 -9.10 0.07 2.68
CA ILE A 86 -9.08 -1.39 2.44
C ILE A 86 -10.50 -1.95 2.40
N THR A 87 -11.39 -1.47 3.26
CA THR A 87 -12.78 -1.94 3.33
C THR A 87 -13.60 -1.47 2.12
N MET A 88 -13.37 -0.24 1.65
CA MET A 88 -14.08 0.37 0.52
C MET A 88 -13.53 -0.07 -0.84
N ARG A 89 -12.30 -0.58 -0.91
CA ARG A 89 -11.73 -1.14 -2.14
C ARG A 89 -12.50 -2.42 -2.51
N PRO A 90 -13.01 -2.54 -3.76
CA PRO A 90 -13.67 -3.76 -4.18
C PRO A 90 -12.67 -4.92 -4.10
N LYS A 91 -13.01 -5.95 -3.32
CA LYS A 91 -12.19 -7.17 -3.22
C LYS A 91 -12.01 -7.73 -4.63
N LYS A 92 -10.78 -7.76 -5.13
CA LYS A 92 -10.47 -8.49 -6.36
C LYS A 92 -10.78 -9.96 -6.08
N HIS A 93 -11.81 -10.51 -6.73
CA HIS A 93 -12.12 -11.93 -6.62
C HIS A 93 -10.86 -12.72 -7.03
N PRO A 94 -10.39 -13.68 -6.21
CA PRO A 94 -9.11 -14.37 -6.42
C PRO A 94 -9.03 -15.08 -7.78
N TYR A 95 -10.18 -15.34 -8.40
CA TYR A 95 -10.29 -15.80 -9.79
C TYR A 95 -11.05 -14.77 -10.64
N ARG A 96 -10.35 -13.82 -11.25
CA ARG A 96 -10.84 -13.10 -12.45
C ARG A 96 -9.77 -13.05 -13.54
N ASN A 97 -9.17 -14.20 -13.80
CA ASN A 97 -8.53 -14.49 -15.08
C ASN A 97 -9.46 -15.39 -15.92
N SER A 98 -10.72 -14.98 -16.13
CA SER A 98 -11.50 -15.57 -17.22
C SER A 98 -10.89 -15.04 -18.51
N ARG A 99 -10.05 -15.84 -19.20
CA ARG A 99 -9.62 -15.50 -20.56
C ARG A 99 -10.84 -15.06 -21.34
N SER A 100 -10.77 -13.89 -21.96
CA SER A 100 -11.84 -13.40 -22.83
C SER A 100 -12.22 -14.49 -23.84
N LYS A 101 -13.48 -14.57 -24.25
CA LYS A 101 -13.95 -15.52 -25.27
C LYS A 101 -13.02 -15.54 -26.49
N SER A 102 -12.52 -14.37 -26.88
CA SER A 102 -11.54 -14.18 -27.96
C SER A 102 -10.19 -14.82 -27.68
N GLN A 103 -9.69 -14.76 -26.44
CA GLN A 103 -8.43 -15.40 -26.03
C GLN A 103 -8.56 -16.92 -25.95
N ARG A 104 -9.71 -17.44 -25.49
CA ARG A 104 -10.02 -18.88 -25.51
C ARG A 104 -10.06 -19.39 -26.95
N LEU A 105 -10.71 -18.64 -27.84
CA LEU A 105 -10.83 -18.99 -29.26
C LEU A 105 -9.46 -18.97 -29.96
N ARG A 106 -8.61 -17.97 -29.70
CA ARG A 106 -7.24 -17.92 -30.23
C ARG A 106 -6.43 -19.15 -29.79
N LYS A 107 -6.47 -19.49 -28.50
CA LYS A 107 -5.73 -20.66 -27.99
C LYS A 107 -6.25 -21.98 -28.58
N ALA A 108 -7.57 -22.11 -28.77
CA ALA A 108 -8.14 -23.29 -29.42
C ALA A 108 -7.70 -23.41 -30.89
N LYS A 109 -7.64 -22.28 -31.63
CA LYS A 109 -7.16 -22.24 -33.01
C LYS A 109 -5.69 -22.66 -33.14
N GLU A 110 -4.82 -22.17 -32.25
CA GLU A 110 -3.40 -22.58 -32.23
C GLU A 110 -3.24 -24.08 -31.97
N ILE A 111 -4.00 -24.63 -31.01
CA ILE A 111 -3.96 -26.08 -30.73
C ILE A 111 -4.39 -26.90 -31.95
N ILE A 112 -5.47 -26.50 -32.64
CA ILE A 112 -5.92 -27.18 -33.86
C ILE A 112 -4.85 -27.11 -34.95
N LYS A 113 -4.21 -25.95 -35.13
CA LYS A 113 -3.14 -25.76 -36.12
C LYS A 113 -1.93 -26.66 -35.84
N ASP A 114 -1.53 -26.77 -34.56
CA ASP A 114 -0.44 -27.66 -34.13
C ASP A 114 -0.78 -29.15 -34.31
N LEU A 115 -2.04 -29.53 -34.12
CA LEU A 115 -2.47 -30.92 -34.36
C LEU A 115 -2.46 -31.24 -35.85
N LEU A 116 -2.93 -30.32 -36.71
CA LEU A 116 -2.92 -30.49 -38.16
C LEU A 116 -1.51 -30.56 -38.75
N SER A 117 -0.57 -29.75 -38.25
CA SER A 117 0.83 -29.84 -38.69
C SER A 117 1.47 -31.17 -38.28
N LYS A 118 1.14 -31.67 -37.08
CA LYS A 118 1.60 -32.99 -36.62
C LYS A 118 1.02 -34.14 -37.42
N THR A 119 -0.25 -34.09 -37.83
CA THR A 119 -0.85 -35.15 -38.68
C THR A 119 -0.25 -35.15 -40.07
N GLN A 120 -0.05 -33.98 -40.68
CA GLN A 120 0.62 -33.88 -41.99
C GLN A 120 2.06 -34.41 -41.96
N ASN A 121 2.79 -34.13 -40.87
CA ASN A 121 4.14 -34.64 -40.67
C ASN A 121 4.16 -36.17 -40.42
N ALA A 122 3.15 -36.70 -39.73
CA ALA A 122 3.01 -38.15 -39.52
C ALA A 122 2.65 -38.89 -40.83
N GLU A 123 1.79 -38.30 -41.66
CA GLU A 123 1.43 -38.83 -42.99
C GLU A 123 2.64 -38.83 -43.94
N THR A 124 3.47 -37.78 -43.92
CA THR A 124 4.71 -37.74 -44.72
C THR A 124 5.76 -38.73 -44.23
N GLN A 125 5.81 -39.05 -42.94
CA GLN A 125 6.70 -40.07 -42.39
C GLN A 125 6.23 -41.51 -42.68
N LEU A 126 4.91 -41.75 -42.76
CA LEU A 126 4.35 -43.08 -43.06
C LEU A 126 4.34 -43.41 -44.58
N LEU A 127 4.26 -42.40 -45.46
CA LEU A 127 4.19 -42.62 -46.91
C LEU A 127 5.55 -42.50 -47.64
N GLY A 128 6.62 -42.01 -47.01
CA GLY A 128 7.96 -42.03 -47.62
C GLY A 128 8.07 -41.32 -48.98
N VAL A 129 7.24 -40.30 -49.26
CA VAL A 129 7.32 -39.53 -50.53
C VAL A 129 7.88 -38.13 -50.25
N PRO A 130 9.01 -37.72 -50.85
CA PRO A 130 9.48 -36.35 -50.77
C PRO A 130 8.56 -35.43 -51.57
N GLY A 131 8.24 -34.26 -50.98
CA GLY A 131 7.28 -33.31 -51.51
C GLY A 131 7.43 -33.05 -53.01
N SER A 132 6.39 -33.37 -53.77
CA SER A 132 6.28 -33.02 -55.17
C SER A 132 6.05 -31.50 -55.29
N SER A 133 7.18 -30.80 -55.42
CA SER A 133 7.27 -29.46 -55.97
C SER A 133 6.55 -29.43 -57.31
N SER A 134 5.50 -28.62 -57.39
CA SER A 134 4.74 -28.36 -58.61
C SER A 134 5.63 -27.63 -59.63
N ARG A 135 6.29 -28.37 -60.53
CA ARG A 135 6.95 -27.84 -61.73
C ARG A 135 6.80 -28.80 -62.90
N GLU A 136 6.15 -28.27 -63.94
CA GLU A 136 6.26 -28.59 -65.36
C GLU A 136 6.01 -30.04 -65.83
N MET A 137 4.96 -30.20 -66.66
CA MET A 137 5.18 -30.71 -68.01
C MET A 137 4.28 -29.98 -69.01
N LYS A 138 4.93 -29.10 -69.78
CA LYS A 138 4.53 -28.72 -71.13
C LYS A 138 4.59 -29.96 -72.03
N LEU A 139 3.64 -29.99 -72.97
CA LEU A 139 3.73 -30.61 -74.30
C LEU A 139 3.86 -32.14 -74.37
N LEU A 140 2.85 -32.77 -74.96
CA LEU A 140 3.03 -33.46 -76.26
C LEU A 140 1.69 -33.54 -76.99
N LYS A 141 1.81 -33.31 -78.30
CA LYS A 141 0.81 -33.10 -79.35
C LYS A 141 -0.37 -34.07 -79.38
#